data_AF-A0A7G9Y748-F1
#
_entry.id   AF-A0A7G9Y748-F1
#
_cell.length_a   1.000
_cell.length_b   1.000
_cell.length_c   1.000
_cell.angle_alpha   90.00
_cell.angle_beta   90.00
_cell.angle_gamma   90.00
#
_symmetry.space_group_name_H-M   'P 1'
#
loop_
_entity.id
_entity.type
_entity.pdbx_description
1 polymer ?
#
loop_
_entity_poly.entity_id
_entity_poly.type
_entity_poly.pdbx_seq_one_letter_code
_entity_poly.pdbx_strand_id
1 'polypeptide(L)'
;MEMPTIPEPEKEKIFTRMWVGQLTSATGFIMQKFGNGALEEYNCLIADQSAVQLRAMWIESPADFAISQAVYCANIFGSDVDVTP
;
A
#
# COMPACT_ATOMS: atom_id res chain seq x y z
N MET A 1 -10.22 6.24 -28.86
CA MET A 1 -8.78 6.18 -28.51
C MET A 1 -8.56 4.80 -27.93
N GLU A 2 -7.81 3.93 -28.60
CA GLU A 2 -7.50 2.61 -28.03
C GLU A 2 -6.55 2.81 -26.84
N MET A 3 -6.84 2.16 -25.71
CA MET A 3 -5.90 2.16 -24.59
C MET A 3 -4.66 1.34 -24.98
N PRO A 4 -3.45 1.87 -24.78
CA PRO A 4 -2.24 1.12 -25.05
C PRO A 4 -2.14 -0.09 -24.11
N THR A 5 -1.82 -1.25 -24.66
CA THR A 5 -1.54 -2.46 -23.89
C THR A 5 -0.15 -2.33 -23.26
N ILE A 6 -0.09 -2.28 -21.93
CA ILE A 6 1.17 -2.21 -21.17
C ILE A 6 1.62 -3.64 -20.81
N PRO A 7 2.89 -4.02 -21.02
CA PRO A 7 3.43 -5.30 -20.56
C PRO A 7 3.39 -5.45 -19.04
N GLU A 8 3.18 -6.65 -18.50
CA GLU A 8 3.07 -6.87 -17.04
C GLU A 8 4.24 -6.29 -16.21
N PRO A 9 5.52 -6.50 -16.58
CA PRO A 9 6.64 -5.92 -15.83
C PRO A 9 6.64 -4.39 -15.79
N GLU A 10 6.07 -3.75 -16.83
CA GLU A 10 5.92 -2.30 -16.85
C GLU A 10 4.73 -1.83 -16.02
N LYS A 11 3.65 -2.61 -15.90
CA LYS A 11 2.51 -2.30 -15.05
C LYS A 11 2.92 -2.21 -13.58
N GLU A 12 3.68 -3.17 -13.07
CA GLU A 12 4.17 -3.16 -11.69
C GLU A 12 5.04 -1.94 -11.40
N LYS A 13 5.94 -1.60 -12.34
CA LYS A 13 6.82 -0.43 -12.22
C LYS A 13 6.04 0.89 -12.25
N ILE A 14 5.05 1.01 -13.13
CA ILE A 14 4.16 2.18 -13.21
C ILE A 14 3.31 2.29 -11.96
N PHE A 15 2.73 1.19 -11.50
CA PHE A 15 1.91 1.14 -10.30
C PHE A 15 2.72 1.54 -9.06
N THR A 16 3.91 0.98 -8.89
CA THR A 16 4.82 1.33 -7.79
C THR A 16 5.17 2.81 -7.81
N ARG A 17 5.52 3.37 -8.98
CA ARG A 17 5.81 4.80 -9.12
C ARG A 17 4.62 5.68 -8.79
N MET A 18 3.44 5.32 -9.27
CA MET A 18 2.20 6.03 -8.95
C MET A 18 1.91 6.00 -7.45
N TRP A 19 2.01 4.83 -6.82
CA TRP A 19 1.76 4.63 -5.41
C TRP A 19 2.71 5.46 -4.54
N VAL A 20 4.02 5.33 -4.76
CA VAL A 20 5.04 6.10 -4.04
C VAL A 20 4.88 7.60 -4.31
N GLY A 21 4.62 7.99 -5.55
CA GLY A 21 4.41 9.39 -5.94
C GLY A 21 3.21 10.01 -5.23
N GLN A 22 2.09 9.29 -5.16
CA GLN A 22 0.90 9.72 -4.40
C GLN A 22 1.19 9.88 -2.91
N LEU A 23 1.79 8.86 -2.28
CA LEU A 23 2.15 8.90 -0.87
C LEU A 23 3.08 10.07 -0.53
N THR A 24 4.13 10.26 -1.32
CA THR A 24 5.12 11.32 -1.11
C THR A 24 4.50 12.70 -1.33
N SER A 25 3.63 12.83 -2.33
CA SER A 25 2.95 14.10 -2.63
C SER A 25 1.95 14.48 -1.53
N ALA A 26 1.14 13.52 -1.05
CA ALA A 26 0.17 13.75 0.00
C ALA A 26 0.83 14.11 1.33
N THR A 27 1.82 13.31 1.76
CA THR A 27 2.57 13.57 3.00
C THR A 27 3.37 14.87 2.92
N GLY A 28 4.03 15.14 1.79
CA GLY A 28 4.74 16.40 1.55
C GLY A 28 3.82 17.62 1.59
N PHE A 29 2.62 17.54 1.01
CA PHE A 29 1.62 18.60 1.10
C PHE A 29 1.18 18.85 2.55
N ILE A 30 0.90 17.79 3.31
CA ILE A 30 0.49 17.88 4.72
C ILE A 30 1.59 18.58 5.53
N MET A 31 2.83 18.12 5.41
CA MET A 31 3.97 18.71 6.11
C MET A 31 4.17 20.18 5.73
N GLN A 32 4.08 20.52 4.44
CA GLN A 32 4.30 21.88 3.97
C GLN A 32 3.20 22.85 4.41
N LYS A 33 1.94 22.41 4.45
CA LYS A 33 0.79 23.28 4.76
C LYS A 33 0.44 23.34 6.24
N PHE A 34 0.60 22.23 6.96
CA PHE A 34 0.10 22.05 8.33
C PHE A 34 1.20 21.71 9.34
N GLY A 35 2.45 21.51 8.88
CA GLY A 35 3.60 21.22 9.72
C GLY A 35 3.70 19.75 10.12
N ASN A 36 4.76 19.41 10.84
CA ASN A 36 5.09 18.02 11.17
C ASN A 36 4.07 17.35 12.11
N GLY A 37 3.48 18.11 13.04
CA GLY A 37 2.47 17.56 13.97
C GLY A 37 1.22 17.06 13.26
N ALA A 38 0.81 17.71 12.18
CA ALA A 38 -0.35 17.28 11.38
C ALA A 38 -0.10 15.96 10.64
N LEU A 39 1.16 15.65 10.27
CA LEU A 39 1.49 14.36 9.68
C LEU A 39 1.38 13.24 10.72
N GLU A 40 1.75 13.50 11.97
CA GLU A 40 1.60 12.55 13.06
C GLU A 40 0.12 12.26 13.35
N GLU A 41 -0.71 13.30 13.46
CA GLU A 41 -2.17 13.15 13.63
C GLU A 41 -2.80 12.38 12.47
N TYR A 42 -2.38 12.69 11.23
CA TYR A 42 -2.82 11.96 10.05
C TYR A 42 -2.44 10.47 10.12
N ASN A 43 -1.20 10.15 10.50
CA ASN A 43 -0.77 8.77 10.64
C ASN A 43 -1.53 8.01 11.75
N CYS A 44 -1.82 8.66 12.88
CA CYS A 44 -2.66 8.08 13.93
C CYS A 44 -4.07 7.76 13.42
N LEU A 45 -4.70 8.70 12.69
CA LEU A 45 -6.01 8.48 12.09
C LEU A 45 -6.01 7.28 11.13
N ILE A 46 -5.01 7.20 10.24
CA ILE A 46 -4.89 6.10 9.29
C ILE A 46 -4.64 4.77 10.01
N ALA A 47 -3.85 4.75 11.08
CA ALA A 47 -3.61 3.55 11.88
C ALA A 47 -4.90 3.05 12.56
N ASP A 48 -5.69 3.95 13.14
CA ASP A 48 -6.98 3.61 13.75
C ASP A 48 -7.97 3.05 12.72
N GLN A 49 -8.08 3.70 11.56
CA GLN A 49 -8.91 3.21 10.46
C GLN A 49 -8.44 1.84 9.97
N SER A 50 -7.13 1.63 9.84
CA SER A 50 -6.55 0.35 9.46
C SER A 50 -6.90 -0.73 10.48
N ALA A 51 -6.79 -0.42 11.79
CA ALA A 51 -7.15 -1.36 12.85
C ALA A 51 -8.63 -1.74 12.82
N VAL A 52 -9.53 -0.80 12.51
CA VAL A 52 -10.96 -1.08 12.31
C VAL A 52 -11.18 -2.01 11.12
N GLN A 53 -10.51 -1.76 10.00
CA GLN A 53 -10.61 -2.61 8.80
C GLN A 53 -10.09 -4.02 9.05
N LEU A 54 -8.92 -4.15 9.70
CA LEU A 54 -8.33 -5.45 10.03
C LEU A 54 -9.27 -6.27 10.91
N ARG A 55 -9.86 -5.66 11.94
CA ARG A 55 -10.87 -6.31 12.79
C ARG A 55 -12.12 -6.74 12.00
N ALA A 56 -12.61 -5.90 11.08
CA ALA A 56 -13.74 -6.25 10.22
C ALA A 56 -13.45 -7.43 9.28
N MET A 57 -12.17 -7.67 8.97
CA MET A 57 -11.68 -8.82 8.20
C MET A 57 -11.32 -10.02 9.08
N TRP A 58 -11.62 -9.98 10.38
CA TRP A 58 -11.26 -11.03 11.35
C TRP A 58 -9.75 -11.27 11.47
N ILE A 59 -8.94 -10.25 11.22
CA ILE A 59 -7.48 -10.28 11.41
C ILE A 59 -7.20 -9.77 12.82
N GLU A 60 -6.99 -10.70 13.75
CA GLU A 60 -6.89 -10.40 15.19
C GLU A 60 -5.48 -10.63 15.77
N SER A 61 -4.62 -11.34 15.05
CA SER A 61 -3.23 -11.58 15.46
C SER A 61 -2.21 -11.14 14.39
N PRO A 62 -0.95 -10.87 14.78
CA PRO A 62 0.14 -10.63 13.82
C PRO A 62 0.31 -11.77 12.80
N ALA A 63 0.03 -13.01 13.20
CA ALA A 63 0.09 -14.16 12.30
C ALA A 63 -1.01 -14.11 11.24
N ASP A 64 -2.25 -13.78 11.63
CA ASP A 64 -3.37 -13.62 10.68
C ASP A 64 -3.10 -12.50 9.69
N PHE A 65 -2.49 -11.40 10.15
CA PHE A 65 -2.10 -10.30 9.27
C PHE A 65 -1.07 -10.76 8.23
N ALA A 66 -0.02 -11.46 8.67
CA ALA A 66 1.02 -11.94 7.77
C ALA A 66 0.46 -12.91 6.72
N ILE A 67 -0.42 -13.84 7.14
CA ILE A 67 -1.09 -14.77 6.24
C ILE A 67 -1.99 -14.03 5.25
N SER A 68 -2.83 -13.11 5.75
CA SER A 68 -3.73 -12.33 4.91
C SER A 68 -2.94 -11.50 3.88
N GLN A 69 -1.80 -10.92 4.27
CA GLN A 69 -0.99 -10.19 3.31
C GLN A 69 -0.31 -11.11 2.29
N ALA A 70 0.21 -12.26 2.71
CA ALA A 70 0.79 -13.24 1.79
C ALA A 70 -0.24 -13.68 0.74
N VAL A 71 -1.49 -13.94 1.15
CA VAL A 71 -2.59 -14.30 0.25
C VAL A 71 -2.94 -13.13 -0.69
N TYR A 72 -3.06 -11.91 -0.17
CA TYR A 72 -3.35 -10.73 -0.99
C TYR A 72 -2.26 -10.51 -2.05
N CYS A 73 -0.98 -10.56 -1.64
CA CYS A 73 0.15 -10.43 -2.55
C CYS A 73 0.18 -11.56 -3.59
N ALA A 74 -0.01 -12.81 -3.18
CA ALA A 74 -0.04 -13.95 -4.10
C ALA A 74 -1.17 -13.83 -5.15
N ASN A 75 -2.34 -13.34 -4.73
CA ASN A 75 -3.49 -13.15 -5.63
C ASN A 75 -3.28 -12.02 -6.64
N ILE A 76 -2.54 -10.97 -6.28
CA ILE A 76 -2.38 -9.76 -7.11
C ILE A 76 -1.12 -9.81 -7.96
N PHE A 77 0.00 -10.23 -7.36
CA PHE A 77 1.32 -10.20 -7.99
C PHE A 77 1.80 -11.60 -8.39
N GLY A 78 1.05 -12.64 -8.07
CA GLY A 78 1.48 -14.03 -8.22
C GLY A 78 2.34 -14.50 -7.05
N SER A 79 2.49 -15.82 -6.94
CA SER A 79 3.27 -16.48 -5.86
C SER A 79 4.67 -16.90 -6.29
N ASP A 80 4.96 -16.90 -7.60
CA ASP A 80 6.23 -17.35 -8.15
C ASP A 80 7.24 -16.20 -8.15
N VAL A 81 7.90 -15.99 -7.02
CA VAL A 81 9.05 -15.08 -6.93
C VAL A 81 10.31 -15.92 -7.07
N ASP A 82 11.05 -15.72 -8.16
CA ASP A 82 12.34 -16.38 -8.37
C ASP A 82 13.37 -15.74 -7.43
N VAL A 83 13.58 -16.34 -6.26
CA VAL A 83 14.53 -15.86 -5.27
C VAL A 83 15.93 -16.28 -5.70
N THR A 84 16.51 -15.53 -6.64
CA THR A 84 17.91 -15.68 -6.99
C THR A 84 18.79 -15.12 -5.86
N PRO A 85 19.80 -15.86 -5.34
CA PRO A 85 20.68 -15.40 -4.27
C PRO A 85 21.49 -14.16 -4.63
#